data_AF-A0A2S3VMQ0-F1
#
_entry.id   AF-A0A2S3VMQ0-F1
#
_cell.length_a   1.000
_cell.length_b   1.000
_cell.length_c   1.000
_cell.angle_alpha   90.00
_cell.angle_beta   90.00
_cell.angle_gamma   90.00
#
_symmetry.space_group_name_H-M   'P 1'
#
loop_
_entity.id
_entity.type
_entity.pdbx_description
1 polymer ?
#
loop_
_entity_poly.entity_id
_entity_poly.type
_entity_poly.pdbx_seq_one_letter_code
_entity_poly.pdbx_strand_id
1 'polypeptide(L)'
;MLTTFIKGLDVDSTFITPENYKTRLRQLVSDEDSLDVAVAFWGHSAQKLIHPDESKPIRIICNLRTGSTNPQVIEHFLELSARLDRNVQVRQCDRLHAKVILGANQAVIGSANISANGLGLEDEDSAHWLEAGMHIRERTELGAMQSWFDALWDSVHVRAIDDSDIAAAYLAWRRNRKPMLEVNSGREDYFSLADFTASSLRWEKVYALIYRHKNTPEARSKLKAIESEVGNDKGDVKTGIKLWGYENWPDFPTDVEAEYVDIRWGPMKGVSVFGPCRLLGQQASIQYANSFVGTLDIANPVQTLLGTPFGTKAKRAMEMQLKTCMQEIWDTTGDGDDVRVVHLAELAEILEKAAGRAEASDDVEEPGPVVHPSDLTVGQRDSKLPVGGTFNGQDAVGVLESLSKYVVLHEKDKKNKFWSYKIRTRRGIEFAFDPKTKRGLYVRVERELPNLPGIVDIKHILADSKSTALNRVFSGGHHRAVYSATIETESALRAFVDYYFTL
;
A
#
# COMPACT_ATOMS: atom_id res chain seq x y z
N MET A 1 4.65 9.61 74.93
CA MET A 1 4.68 10.66 73.90
C MET A 1 4.99 9.93 72.58
N LEU A 2 3.94 9.41 71.94
CA LEU A 2 4.03 8.70 70.65
C LEU A 2 3.99 9.77 69.56
N THR A 3 5.09 9.97 68.84
CA THR A 3 5.09 10.78 67.62
C THR A 3 5.10 9.82 66.44
N THR A 4 3.94 9.73 65.81
CA THR A 4 3.59 8.94 64.65
C THR A 4 4.54 9.21 63.47
N PHE A 5 5.17 8.15 62.95
CA PHE A 5 5.78 8.14 61.63
C PHE A 5 4.69 8.35 60.58
N ILE A 6 4.58 9.54 60.02
CA ILE A 6 3.88 9.76 58.76
C ILE A 6 4.84 9.28 57.67
N LYS A 7 4.66 8.04 57.21
CA LYS A 7 5.15 7.63 55.89
C LYS A 7 4.40 8.47 54.87
N GLY A 8 5.09 9.40 54.23
CA GLY A 8 4.63 10.04 53.00
C GLY A 8 4.37 8.94 51.97
N LEU A 9 3.11 8.75 51.61
CA LEU A 9 2.71 8.02 50.42
C LEU A 9 2.88 9.00 49.26
N ASP A 10 4.07 9.04 48.65
CA ASP A 10 4.25 9.67 47.33
C ASP A 10 3.48 8.82 46.31
N VAL A 11 2.29 9.28 45.96
CA VAL A 11 1.48 8.73 44.86
C VAL A 11 1.54 9.73 43.70
N ASP A 12 2.76 10.09 43.31
CA ASP A 12 2.98 11.20 42.40
C ASP A 12 2.60 10.85 40.95
N SER A 13 1.86 11.78 40.34
CA SER A 13 1.65 11.77 38.90
C SER A 13 2.96 12.08 38.19
N THR A 14 3.29 11.31 37.16
CA THR A 14 4.60 11.38 36.49
C THR A 14 4.43 11.78 35.02
N PHE A 15 5.25 12.71 34.55
CA PHE A 15 5.32 13.05 33.13
C PHE A 15 5.84 11.87 32.31
N ILE A 16 5.20 11.61 31.17
CA ILE A 16 5.55 10.54 30.24
C ILE A 16 6.18 11.16 29.00
N THR A 17 7.44 10.80 28.74
CA THR A 17 8.18 11.20 27.53
C THR A 17 7.78 10.32 26.34
N PRO A 18 8.05 10.75 25.09
CA PRO A 18 7.72 9.99 23.88
C PRO A 18 8.18 8.52 23.94
N GLU A 19 9.41 8.29 24.41
CA GLU A 19 10.05 6.96 24.46
C GLU A 19 9.34 6.02 25.44
N ASN A 20 8.67 6.57 26.45
CA ASN A 20 8.00 5.82 27.51
C ASN A 20 6.49 5.69 27.31
N TYR A 21 5.90 6.44 26.38
CA TYR A 21 4.44 6.55 26.24
C TYR A 21 3.78 5.20 26.00
N LYS A 22 4.26 4.47 24.99
CA LYS A 22 3.71 3.16 24.60
C LYS A 22 3.87 2.13 25.72
N THR A 23 5.01 2.13 26.39
CA THR A 23 5.31 1.22 27.51
C THR A 23 4.38 1.49 28.70
N ARG A 24 4.18 2.77 29.06
CA ARG A 24 3.27 3.15 30.14
C ARG A 24 1.82 2.82 29.82
N LEU A 25 1.40 3.03 28.59
CA LEU A 25 0.07 2.66 28.15
C LEU A 25 -0.16 1.14 28.24
N ARG A 26 0.78 0.32 27.76
CA ARG A 26 0.70 -1.15 27.87
C ARG A 26 0.62 -1.60 29.33
N GLN A 27 1.41 -0.98 30.22
CA GLN A 27 1.36 -1.27 31.66
C GLN A 27 -0.02 -0.97 32.23
N LEU A 28 -0.58 0.22 31.96
CA LEU A 28 -1.93 0.57 32.41
C LEU A 28 -2.97 -0.47 31.94
N VAL A 29 -2.96 -0.83 30.65
CA VAL A 29 -3.92 -1.80 30.09
C VAL A 29 -3.79 -3.18 30.73
N SER A 30 -2.55 -3.59 31.04
CA SER A 30 -2.28 -4.86 31.71
C SER A 30 -2.74 -4.86 33.16
N ASP A 31 -2.46 -3.79 33.90
CA ASP A 31 -2.62 -3.70 35.35
C ASP A 31 -4.07 -3.48 35.79
N GLU A 32 -4.90 -2.84 34.95
CA GLU A 32 -6.27 -2.49 35.30
C GLU A 32 -7.27 -3.58 34.91
N ASP A 33 -8.25 -3.84 35.77
CA ASP A 33 -9.28 -4.87 35.55
C ASP A 33 -10.38 -4.41 34.58
N SER A 34 -10.55 -3.09 34.44
CA SER A 34 -11.51 -2.47 33.52
C SER A 34 -10.99 -1.12 33.04
N LEU A 35 -11.40 -0.70 31.84
CA LEU A 35 -10.95 0.54 31.22
C LEU A 35 -12.09 1.43 30.73
N ASP A 36 -11.93 2.72 30.96
CA ASP A 36 -12.71 3.80 30.37
C ASP A 36 -11.82 4.60 29.42
N VAL A 37 -12.17 4.62 28.14
CA VAL A 37 -11.34 5.14 27.07
C VAL A 37 -12.07 6.23 26.31
N ALA A 38 -11.67 7.48 26.55
CA ALA A 38 -12.12 8.64 25.79
C ALA A 38 -10.99 9.11 24.87
N VAL A 39 -10.88 8.47 23.71
CA VAL A 39 -9.86 8.77 22.69
C VAL A 39 -10.54 9.06 21.36
N ALA A 40 -10.25 10.22 20.79
CA ALA A 40 -10.90 10.66 19.56
C ALA A 40 -10.63 9.75 18.37
N PHE A 41 -9.35 9.48 18.06
CA PHE A 41 -8.95 8.84 16.81
C PHE A 41 -8.27 7.49 17.03
N TRP A 42 -8.63 6.53 16.18
CA TRP A 42 -8.19 5.15 16.27
C TRP A 42 -7.58 4.68 14.94
N GLY A 43 -6.41 4.05 15.01
CA GLY A 43 -5.70 3.52 13.84
C GLY A 43 -5.70 1.99 13.81
N HIS A 44 -5.16 1.43 12.74
CA HIS A 44 -5.07 -0.02 12.56
C HIS A 44 -4.42 -0.71 13.78
N SER A 45 -4.92 -1.90 14.13
CA SER A 45 -4.47 -2.72 15.27
C SER A 45 -4.62 -2.11 16.68
N ALA A 46 -5.30 -0.96 16.82
CA ALA A 46 -5.54 -0.33 18.11
C ALA A 46 -6.26 -1.23 19.13
N GLN A 47 -7.18 -2.09 18.67
CA GLN A 47 -7.90 -3.05 19.52
C GLN A 47 -6.96 -4.02 20.26
N LYS A 48 -5.86 -4.45 19.60
CA LYS A 48 -4.87 -5.35 20.20
C LYS A 48 -4.04 -4.66 21.27
N LEU A 49 -3.89 -3.35 21.19
CA LEU A 49 -3.15 -2.58 22.19
C LEU A 49 -3.99 -2.28 23.42
N ILE A 50 -5.24 -1.82 23.24
CA ILE A 50 -6.07 -1.32 24.33
C ILE A 50 -6.93 -2.41 25.00
N HIS A 51 -7.24 -3.49 24.27
CA HIS A 51 -8.09 -4.58 24.76
C HIS A 51 -7.52 -5.96 24.36
N PRO A 52 -6.27 -6.27 24.77
CA PRO A 52 -5.64 -7.56 24.45
C PRO A 52 -6.29 -8.75 25.14
N ASP A 53 -6.98 -8.52 26.27
CA ASP A 53 -7.77 -9.51 27.00
C ASP A 53 -9.26 -9.15 26.89
N GLU A 54 -9.97 -9.84 26.00
CA GLU A 54 -11.39 -9.59 25.73
C GLU A 54 -12.31 -9.87 26.94
N SER A 55 -11.81 -10.52 28.00
CA SER A 55 -12.59 -10.78 29.20
C SER A 55 -12.75 -9.55 30.10
N LYS A 56 -11.84 -8.57 29.99
CA LYS A 56 -11.86 -7.35 30.81
C LYS A 56 -12.91 -6.35 30.31
N PRO A 57 -13.72 -5.73 31.20
CA PRO A 57 -14.67 -4.71 30.77
C PRO A 57 -14.01 -3.44 30.19
N ILE A 58 -14.58 -2.88 29.13
CA ILE A 58 -14.12 -1.64 28.50
C ILE A 58 -15.29 -0.78 28.00
N ARG A 59 -15.24 0.53 28.28
CA ARG A 59 -16.11 1.56 27.70
C ARG A 59 -15.30 2.49 26.81
N ILE A 60 -15.74 2.69 25.57
CA ILE A 60 -15.02 3.46 24.56
C ILE A 60 -15.90 4.60 24.06
N ILE A 61 -15.36 5.82 24.03
CA ILE A 61 -15.91 6.96 23.30
C ILE A 61 -14.93 7.34 22.19
N CYS A 62 -15.38 7.36 20.94
CA CYS A 62 -14.58 7.74 19.77
C CYS A 62 -15.23 8.87 18.95
N ASN A 63 -14.50 9.39 17.95
CA ASN A 63 -15.03 10.34 16.98
C ASN A 63 -15.01 9.72 15.57
N LEU A 64 -16.17 9.33 15.06
CA LEU A 64 -16.31 8.75 13.72
C LEU A 64 -16.46 9.81 12.62
N ARG A 65 -16.99 10.99 12.97
CA ARG A 65 -17.42 12.01 12.00
C ARG A 65 -16.27 12.64 11.22
N THR A 66 -15.11 12.84 11.83
CA THR A 66 -14.03 13.62 11.20
C THR A 66 -13.33 12.87 10.08
N GLY A 67 -13.43 11.54 10.02
CA GLY A 67 -12.69 10.70 9.10
C GLY A 67 -11.23 10.45 9.52
N SER A 68 -10.90 10.64 10.81
CA SER A 68 -9.57 10.32 11.38
C SER A 68 -9.57 9.05 12.24
N THR A 69 -10.71 8.38 12.35
CA THR A 69 -10.86 7.08 13.01
C THR A 69 -11.03 5.99 11.96
N ASN A 70 -10.24 4.93 12.05
CA ASN A 70 -10.40 3.75 11.22
C ASN A 70 -11.69 3.01 11.62
N PRO A 71 -12.74 3.01 10.79
CA PRO A 71 -14.02 2.40 11.14
C PRO A 71 -13.92 0.89 11.42
N GLN A 72 -12.96 0.19 10.79
CA GLN A 72 -12.73 -1.26 11.02
C GLN A 72 -12.43 -1.59 12.48
N VAL A 73 -11.74 -0.69 13.20
CA VAL A 73 -11.42 -0.89 14.62
C VAL A 73 -12.69 -0.80 15.46
N ILE A 74 -13.57 0.13 15.10
CA ILE A 74 -14.80 0.40 15.83
C ILE A 74 -15.82 -0.71 15.57
N GLU A 75 -15.93 -1.20 14.33
CA GLU A 75 -16.72 -2.39 14.00
C GLU A 75 -16.29 -3.60 14.82
N HIS A 76 -14.99 -3.85 14.95
CA HIS A 76 -14.50 -4.95 15.77
C HIS A 76 -14.99 -4.85 17.23
N PHE A 77 -14.94 -3.66 17.84
CA PHE A 77 -15.48 -3.49 19.18
C PHE A 77 -17.00 -3.62 19.26
N LEU A 78 -17.74 -3.23 18.20
CA LEU A 78 -19.19 -3.44 18.12
C LEU A 78 -19.54 -4.93 18.02
N GLU A 79 -18.78 -5.71 17.25
CA GLU A 79 -18.91 -7.17 17.17
C GLU A 79 -18.65 -7.83 18.54
N LEU A 80 -17.59 -7.39 19.24
CA LEU A 80 -17.31 -7.83 20.60
C LEU A 80 -18.43 -7.45 21.58
N SER A 81 -18.96 -6.23 21.47
CA SER A 81 -20.09 -5.74 22.27
C SER A 81 -21.34 -6.62 22.11
N ALA A 82 -21.64 -7.04 20.87
CA ALA A 82 -22.75 -7.93 20.57
C ALA A 82 -22.53 -9.35 21.13
N ARG A 83 -21.29 -9.84 21.19
CA ARG A 83 -20.95 -11.19 21.64
C ARG A 83 -20.82 -11.33 23.16
N LEU A 84 -20.24 -10.33 23.83
CA LEU A 84 -19.79 -10.42 25.23
C LEU A 84 -20.67 -9.62 26.20
N ASP A 85 -21.95 -9.43 25.86
CA ASP A 85 -23.02 -8.73 26.60
C ASP A 85 -22.55 -7.89 27.82
N ARG A 86 -22.41 -6.57 27.59
CA ARG A 86 -21.99 -5.50 28.52
C ARG A 86 -20.50 -5.40 28.90
N ASN A 87 -19.67 -6.39 28.60
CA ASN A 87 -18.23 -6.25 28.84
C ASN A 87 -17.58 -5.23 27.90
N VAL A 88 -18.03 -5.12 26.65
CA VAL A 88 -17.52 -4.13 25.70
C VAL A 88 -18.63 -3.16 25.34
N GLN A 89 -18.40 -1.87 25.49
CA GLN A 89 -19.35 -0.82 25.14
C GLN A 89 -18.66 0.27 24.34
N VAL A 90 -19.25 0.67 23.22
CA VAL A 90 -18.72 1.72 22.36
C VAL A 90 -19.79 2.74 22.05
N ARG A 91 -19.44 4.01 22.18
CA ARG A 91 -20.26 5.16 21.80
C ARG A 91 -19.41 6.14 21.01
N GLN A 92 -20.07 7.07 20.32
CA GLN A 92 -19.38 8.13 19.60
C GLN A 92 -19.77 9.52 20.09
N CYS A 93 -18.85 10.48 19.90
CA CYS A 93 -19.07 11.90 20.07
C CYS A 93 -18.35 12.69 18.98
N ASP A 94 -19.13 13.40 18.15
CA ASP A 94 -18.67 14.22 17.02
C ASP A 94 -17.64 15.30 17.41
N ARG A 95 -17.66 15.72 18.68
CA ARG A 95 -16.84 16.80 19.22
C ARG A 95 -15.65 16.29 20.04
N LEU A 96 -15.50 14.97 20.17
CA LEU A 96 -14.44 14.40 20.98
C LEU A 96 -13.08 14.66 20.31
N HIS A 97 -12.17 15.25 21.06
CA HIS A 97 -10.75 15.36 20.74
C HIS A 97 -9.84 14.97 21.91
N ALA A 98 -10.44 14.41 22.97
CA ALA A 98 -9.74 13.93 24.16
C ALA A 98 -8.94 12.65 23.86
N LYS A 99 -7.97 12.37 24.72
CA LYS A 99 -7.02 11.25 24.63
C LYS A 99 -6.71 10.77 26.04
N VAL A 100 -7.73 10.20 26.66
CA VAL A 100 -7.74 9.80 28.07
C VAL A 100 -8.06 8.32 28.15
N ILE A 101 -7.25 7.61 28.92
CA ILE A 101 -7.41 6.18 29.21
C ILE A 101 -7.34 6.06 30.73
N LEU A 102 -8.41 5.55 31.32
CA LEU A 102 -8.63 5.53 32.76
C LEU A 102 -8.93 4.11 33.21
N GLY A 103 -8.23 3.66 34.25
CA GLY A 103 -8.63 2.53 35.07
C GLY A 103 -8.93 2.97 36.50
N ALA A 104 -9.19 2.01 37.38
CA ALA A 104 -9.54 2.26 38.77
C ALA A 104 -8.38 2.86 39.57
N ASN A 105 -7.14 2.45 39.31
CA ASN A 105 -5.97 2.84 40.12
C ASN A 105 -4.99 3.75 39.38
N GLN A 106 -5.15 3.94 38.07
CA GLN A 106 -4.28 4.81 37.30
C GLN A 106 -4.93 5.31 36.00
N ALA A 107 -4.39 6.41 35.47
CA ALA A 107 -4.82 6.98 34.19
C ALA A 107 -3.64 7.47 33.36
N VAL A 108 -3.81 7.50 32.05
CA VAL A 108 -2.94 8.21 31.12
C VAL A 108 -3.77 9.26 30.38
N ILE A 109 -3.29 10.49 30.41
CA ILE A 109 -3.81 11.61 29.60
C ILE A 109 -2.64 12.20 28.81
N GLY A 110 -2.85 12.50 27.53
CA GLY A 110 -1.76 13.06 26.73
C GLY A 110 -2.16 13.51 25.33
N SER A 111 -1.17 13.67 24.48
CA SER A 111 -1.33 14.11 23.09
C SER A 111 -1.55 12.96 22.09
N ALA A 112 -1.32 11.70 22.51
CA ALA A 112 -1.38 10.54 21.63
C ALA A 112 -2.80 10.03 21.39
N ASN A 113 -3.18 9.90 20.12
CA ASN A 113 -4.32 9.07 19.72
C ASN A 113 -3.90 7.59 19.68
N ILE A 114 -4.85 6.65 19.75
CA ILE A 114 -4.54 5.21 19.63
C ILE A 114 -4.44 4.84 18.15
N SER A 115 -3.37 5.28 17.48
CA SER A 115 -3.18 5.11 16.03
C SER A 115 -1.72 4.87 15.66
N ALA A 116 -1.47 4.40 14.43
CA ALA A 116 -0.12 4.18 13.90
C ALA A 116 0.76 5.44 14.03
N ASN A 117 0.23 6.60 13.62
CA ASN A 117 0.95 7.86 13.68
C ASN A 117 1.32 8.30 15.10
N GLY A 118 0.43 8.06 16.08
CA GLY A 118 0.64 8.48 17.47
C GLY A 118 1.44 7.48 18.32
N LEU A 119 1.25 6.17 18.13
CA LEU A 119 1.83 5.13 19.00
C LEU A 119 2.73 4.13 18.27
N GLY A 120 2.99 4.29 16.97
CA GLY A 120 3.80 3.36 16.17
C GLY A 120 3.23 1.95 16.22
N LEU A 121 1.93 1.80 15.92
CA LEU A 121 1.21 0.52 16.02
C LEU A 121 1.55 -0.45 14.89
N GLU A 122 2.14 0.03 13.79
CA GLU A 122 2.42 -0.78 12.59
C GLU A 122 3.89 -1.27 12.57
N ASP A 123 4.86 -0.52 13.10
CA ASP A 123 6.26 -0.89 13.32
C ASP A 123 6.84 -0.10 14.53
N GLU A 124 7.84 -0.63 15.26
CA GLU A 124 8.42 0.10 16.42
C GLU A 124 9.08 1.44 16.02
N ASP A 125 9.47 1.59 14.75
CA ASP A 125 10.07 2.81 14.18
C ASP A 125 9.08 3.71 13.41
N SER A 126 7.78 3.39 13.38
CA SER A 126 6.77 4.16 12.60
C SER A 126 5.93 5.13 13.43
N ALA A 127 6.28 5.37 14.70
CA ALA A 127 5.74 6.51 15.44
C ALA A 127 6.32 7.82 14.85
N HIS A 128 5.51 8.54 14.08
CA HIS A 128 5.95 9.75 13.40
C HIS A 128 5.87 11.03 14.25
N TRP A 129 5.15 10.99 15.38
CA TRP A 129 4.95 12.13 16.26
C TRP A 129 5.60 11.92 17.63
N LEU A 130 6.21 12.98 18.16
CA LEU A 130 6.71 13.00 19.54
C LEU A 130 5.54 13.29 20.48
N GLU A 131 5.08 12.25 21.19
CA GLU A 131 3.94 12.35 22.09
C GLU A 131 4.35 12.64 23.54
N ALA A 132 3.52 13.37 24.26
CA ALA A 132 3.72 13.68 25.67
C ALA A 132 2.45 13.35 26.46
N GLY A 133 2.63 12.89 27.70
CA GLY A 133 1.50 12.54 28.56
C GLY A 133 1.81 12.68 30.03
N MET A 134 0.79 12.41 30.85
CA MET A 134 0.86 12.32 32.29
C MET A 134 0.30 10.98 32.71
N HIS A 135 1.05 10.25 33.54
CA HIS A 135 0.58 9.07 34.25
C HIS A 135 0.10 9.52 35.61
N ILE A 136 -1.17 9.29 35.91
CA ILE A 136 -1.84 9.77 37.11
C ILE A 136 -2.17 8.56 37.99
N ARG A 137 -1.81 8.66 39.28
CA ARG A 137 -2.15 7.67 40.31
C ARG A 137 -2.81 8.29 41.56
N GLU A 138 -2.85 9.62 41.61
CA GLU A 138 -3.42 10.35 42.73
C GLU A 138 -4.94 10.15 42.77
N ARG A 139 -5.46 9.60 43.88
CA ARG A 139 -6.85 9.11 43.94
C ARG A 139 -7.88 10.22 43.76
N THR A 140 -7.57 11.42 44.24
CA THR A 140 -8.45 12.58 44.10
C THR A 140 -8.60 12.99 42.64
N GLU A 141 -7.49 13.02 41.90
CA GLU A 141 -7.47 13.28 40.45
C GLU A 141 -8.16 12.16 39.66
N LEU A 142 -7.90 10.89 39.99
CA LEU A 142 -8.59 9.75 39.37
C LEU A 142 -10.12 9.82 39.56
N GLY A 143 -10.57 10.18 40.76
CA GLY A 143 -12.00 10.38 41.05
C GLY A 143 -12.62 11.52 40.22
N ALA A 144 -11.87 12.60 40.01
CA ALA A 144 -12.30 13.71 39.15
C ALA A 144 -12.36 13.30 37.66
N MET A 145 -11.35 12.55 37.18
CA MET A 145 -11.31 12.00 35.82
C MET A 145 -12.45 11.02 35.56
N GLN A 146 -12.75 10.14 36.52
CA GLN A 146 -13.88 9.21 36.44
C GLN A 146 -15.21 9.96 36.37
N SER A 147 -15.41 10.94 37.26
CA SER A 147 -16.62 11.77 37.26
C SER A 147 -16.81 12.53 35.94
N TRP A 148 -15.70 13.02 35.36
CA TRP A 148 -15.72 13.65 34.03
C TRP A 148 -16.09 12.66 32.93
N PHE A 149 -15.51 11.45 32.94
CA PHE A 149 -15.82 10.43 31.95
C PHE A 149 -17.29 10.01 32.02
N ASP A 150 -17.81 9.76 33.22
CA ASP A 150 -19.21 9.37 33.41
C ASP A 150 -20.17 10.48 32.97
N ALA A 151 -19.88 11.74 33.33
CA ALA A 151 -20.64 12.88 32.86
C ALA A 151 -20.60 13.05 31.33
N LEU A 152 -19.45 12.76 30.70
CA LEU A 152 -19.32 12.76 29.24
C LEU A 152 -20.13 11.60 28.63
N TRP A 153 -20.00 10.40 29.17
CA TRP A 153 -20.65 9.17 28.71
C TRP A 153 -22.18 9.28 28.68
N ASP A 154 -22.75 9.94 29.69
CA ASP A 154 -24.19 10.19 29.82
C ASP A 154 -24.65 11.53 29.21
N SER A 155 -23.72 12.29 28.62
CA SER A 155 -24.05 13.56 27.99
C SER A 155 -24.83 13.39 26.70
N VAL A 156 -25.61 14.40 26.34
CA VAL A 156 -26.34 14.48 25.06
C VAL A 156 -25.43 14.48 23.81
N HIS A 157 -24.11 14.64 23.99
CA HIS A 157 -23.14 14.64 22.91
C HIS A 157 -22.58 13.25 22.60
N VAL A 158 -22.77 12.28 23.51
CA VAL A 158 -22.32 10.91 23.35
C VAL A 158 -23.54 10.04 23.03
N ARG A 159 -23.49 9.29 21.93
CA ARG A 159 -24.60 8.45 21.48
C ARG A 159 -24.14 7.07 21.03
N ALA A 160 -25.07 6.13 21.01
CA ALA A 160 -24.85 4.83 20.40
C ALA A 160 -24.47 4.98 18.92
N ILE A 161 -23.70 4.01 18.42
CA ILE A 161 -23.27 3.92 17.03
C ILE A 161 -24.25 2.99 16.32
N ASP A 162 -24.78 3.42 15.18
CA ASP A 162 -25.58 2.59 14.28
C ASP A 162 -24.85 2.29 12.96
N ASP A 163 -25.43 1.43 12.12
CA ASP A 163 -24.84 1.03 10.84
C ASP A 163 -24.62 2.23 9.89
N SER A 164 -25.46 3.26 9.99
CA SER A 164 -25.35 4.47 9.17
C SER A 164 -24.15 5.32 9.57
N ASP A 165 -23.81 5.35 10.86
CA ASP A 165 -22.61 6.01 11.37
C ASP A 165 -21.34 5.34 10.88
N ILE A 166 -21.30 4.00 10.90
CA ILE A 166 -20.17 3.22 10.39
C ILE A 166 -20.01 3.45 8.88
N ALA A 167 -21.09 3.39 8.11
CA ALA A 167 -21.06 3.69 6.69
C ALA A 167 -20.56 5.12 6.41
N ALA A 168 -21.03 6.12 7.17
CA ALA A 168 -20.57 7.50 7.06
C ALA A 168 -19.09 7.64 7.46
N ALA A 169 -18.64 6.93 8.48
CA ALA A 169 -17.26 6.90 8.92
C ALA A 169 -16.34 6.33 7.84
N TYR A 170 -16.75 5.27 7.15
CA TYR A 170 -16.03 4.75 5.98
C TYR A 170 -15.88 5.78 4.88
N LEU A 171 -16.94 6.52 4.56
CA LEU A 171 -16.88 7.59 3.57
C LEU A 171 -15.93 8.72 4.00
N ALA A 172 -16.00 9.15 5.26
CA ALA A 172 -15.15 10.20 5.81
C ALA A 172 -13.67 9.76 5.90
N TRP A 173 -13.42 8.54 6.38
CA TRP A 173 -12.09 7.92 6.45
C TRP A 173 -11.46 7.78 5.06
N ARG A 174 -12.23 7.32 4.06
CA ARG A 174 -11.81 7.28 2.66
C ARG A 174 -11.51 8.68 2.13
N ARG A 175 -12.31 9.69 2.46
CA ARG A 175 -12.07 11.08 2.02
C ARG A 175 -10.77 11.66 2.58
N ASN A 176 -10.42 11.33 3.82
CA ASN A 176 -9.19 11.82 4.46
C ASN A 176 -7.95 10.99 4.12
N ARG A 177 -8.13 9.76 3.63
CA ARG A 177 -7.05 8.93 3.08
C ARG A 177 -6.90 9.03 1.57
N LYS A 178 -7.93 9.52 0.86
CA LYS A 178 -7.72 10.16 -0.43
C LYS A 178 -6.71 11.26 -0.15
N PRO A 179 -5.53 11.25 -0.77
CA PRO A 179 -4.69 12.42 -0.70
C PRO A 179 -5.58 13.58 -1.18
N MET A 180 -5.90 14.51 -0.28
CA MET A 180 -5.95 15.89 -0.71
C MET A 180 -4.64 16.06 -1.47
N LEU A 181 -4.70 16.48 -2.73
CA LEU A 181 -3.55 16.69 -3.59
C LEU A 181 -2.60 17.68 -2.90
N GLU A 182 -1.86 17.21 -1.89
CA GLU A 182 -0.53 17.66 -1.61
C GLU A 182 0.24 17.26 -2.86
N VAL A 183 0.65 18.29 -3.57
CA VAL A 183 1.66 18.24 -4.61
C VAL A 183 2.93 17.68 -3.95
N ASN A 184 2.97 16.36 -3.79
CA ASN A 184 4.10 15.58 -3.29
C ASN A 184 4.43 14.55 -4.37
N SER A 185 5.34 14.99 -5.23
CA SER A 185 5.98 14.27 -6.32
C SER A 185 6.58 12.93 -5.84
N GLY A 186 5.93 11.80 -6.14
CA GLY A 186 6.58 10.50 -5.93
C GLY A 186 5.71 9.23 -5.93
N ARG A 187 4.38 9.31 -5.78
CA ARG A 187 3.49 8.15 -6.00
C ARG A 187 3.18 8.01 -7.49
N GLU A 188 3.11 6.79 -8.00
CA GLU A 188 2.69 6.58 -9.38
C GLU A 188 1.24 7.05 -9.56
N ASP A 189 0.97 7.95 -10.51
CA ASP A 189 -0.34 8.60 -10.73
C ASP A 189 -1.44 7.65 -11.29
N TYR A 190 -1.34 6.33 -11.08
CA TYR A 190 -2.25 5.35 -11.68
C TYR A 190 -2.58 4.18 -10.76
N PHE A 191 -3.69 3.50 -11.03
CA PHE A 191 -4.19 2.38 -10.23
C PHE A 191 -3.21 1.19 -10.28
N SER A 192 -2.82 0.69 -9.11
CA SER A 192 -2.11 -0.58 -8.95
C SER A 192 -2.88 -1.46 -7.97
N LEU A 193 -3.22 -2.69 -8.37
CA LEU A 193 -3.91 -3.63 -7.49
C LEU A 193 -3.04 -4.01 -6.27
N ALA A 194 -1.72 -3.94 -6.39
CA ALA A 194 -0.78 -4.20 -5.29
C ALA A 194 -0.78 -3.13 -4.19
N ASP A 195 -1.38 -1.96 -4.45
CA ASP A 195 -1.55 -0.92 -3.43
C ASP A 195 -2.72 -1.24 -2.47
N PHE A 196 -3.47 -2.31 -2.75
CA PHE A 196 -4.63 -2.73 -2.01
C PHE A 196 -4.42 -4.12 -1.42
N THR A 197 -4.85 -4.30 -0.17
CA THR A 197 -5.00 -5.62 0.44
C THR A 197 -6.41 -6.16 0.21
N ALA A 198 -6.58 -7.46 0.30
CA ALA A 198 -7.91 -8.10 0.30
C ALA A 198 -8.89 -7.43 1.27
N SER A 199 -8.42 -7.15 2.49
CA SER A 199 -9.23 -6.49 3.53
C SER A 199 -9.61 -5.06 3.16
N SER A 200 -8.75 -4.33 2.44
CA SER A 200 -9.06 -2.98 1.96
C SER A 200 -10.09 -2.97 0.83
N LEU A 201 -10.14 -4.03 0.02
CA LEU A 201 -11.07 -4.16 -1.10
C LEU A 201 -12.40 -4.79 -0.72
N ARG A 202 -12.50 -5.53 0.39
CA ARG A 202 -13.70 -6.31 0.81
C ARG A 202 -15.00 -5.49 0.81
N TRP A 203 -14.90 -4.19 1.03
CA TRP A 203 -16.03 -3.27 1.12
C TRP A 203 -16.18 -2.34 -0.09
N GLU A 204 -15.24 -2.42 -1.03
CA GLU A 204 -15.30 -1.69 -2.28
C GLU A 204 -16.14 -2.51 -3.27
N LYS A 205 -17.16 -1.90 -3.86
CA LYS A 205 -18.06 -2.54 -4.83
C LYS A 205 -17.39 -2.65 -6.19
N VAL A 206 -16.31 -3.42 -6.25
CA VAL A 206 -15.44 -3.49 -7.42
C VAL A 206 -15.19 -4.93 -7.83
N TYR A 207 -15.40 -5.21 -9.11
CA TYR A 207 -15.46 -6.58 -9.62
C TYR A 207 -14.62 -6.74 -10.89
N ALA A 208 -13.97 -7.89 -11.02
CA ALA A 208 -13.34 -8.35 -12.24
C ALA A 208 -14.34 -9.12 -13.10
N LEU A 209 -14.47 -8.71 -14.36
CA LEU A 209 -15.23 -9.40 -15.39
C LEU A 209 -14.24 -10.23 -16.23
N ILE A 210 -14.14 -11.53 -15.92
CA ILE A 210 -13.17 -12.43 -16.54
C ILE A 210 -13.86 -13.32 -17.58
N TYR A 211 -13.37 -13.33 -18.82
CA TYR A 211 -13.95 -14.15 -19.90
C TYR A 211 -12.92 -14.80 -20.82
N ARG A 212 -13.29 -15.91 -21.44
CA ARG A 212 -12.41 -16.65 -22.37
C ARG A 212 -12.65 -16.29 -23.84
N HIS A 213 -13.92 -16.16 -24.21
CA HIS A 213 -14.38 -15.98 -25.58
C HIS A 213 -14.84 -14.56 -25.84
N LYS A 214 -14.55 -14.05 -27.05
CA LYS A 214 -15.08 -12.75 -27.48
C LYS A 214 -16.54 -12.92 -27.88
N ASN A 215 -17.32 -11.84 -27.77
CA ASN A 215 -18.70 -11.76 -28.24
C ASN A 215 -18.86 -12.32 -29.65
N THR A 216 -19.97 -13.01 -29.91
CA THR A 216 -20.36 -13.55 -31.22
C THR A 216 -20.54 -12.45 -32.27
N PRO A 217 -20.50 -12.79 -33.58
CA PRO A 217 -20.84 -11.84 -34.64
C PRO A 217 -22.17 -11.13 -34.45
N GLU A 218 -23.19 -11.85 -33.97
CA GLU A 218 -24.54 -11.37 -33.69
C GLU A 218 -24.53 -10.34 -32.56
N ALA A 219 -23.89 -10.66 -31.43
CA ALA A 219 -23.72 -9.75 -30.30
C ALA A 219 -22.94 -8.48 -30.67
N ARG A 220 -21.86 -8.62 -31.45
CA ARG A 220 -21.09 -7.47 -31.95
C ARG A 220 -21.90 -6.58 -32.90
N SER A 221 -22.76 -7.19 -33.71
CA SER A 221 -23.64 -6.45 -34.63
C SER A 221 -24.72 -5.69 -33.86
N LYS A 222 -25.31 -6.32 -32.84
CA LYS A 222 -26.28 -5.69 -31.94
C LYS A 222 -25.67 -4.53 -31.14
N LEU A 223 -24.47 -4.70 -30.58
CA LEU A 223 -23.76 -3.64 -29.87
C LEU A 223 -23.49 -2.43 -30.78
N LYS A 224 -23.04 -2.66 -32.01
CA LYS A 224 -22.82 -1.59 -33.01
C LYS A 224 -24.10 -0.84 -33.38
N ALA A 225 -25.24 -1.54 -33.46
CA ALA A 225 -26.53 -0.92 -33.70
C ALA A 225 -26.90 0.02 -32.54
N ILE A 226 -26.74 -0.45 -31.29
CA ILE A 226 -26.97 0.36 -30.08
C ILE A 226 -26.04 1.59 -30.04
N GLU A 227 -24.74 1.42 -30.32
CA GLU A 227 -23.78 2.54 -30.40
C GLU A 227 -24.20 3.59 -31.45
N SER A 228 -24.75 3.13 -32.58
CA SER A 228 -25.22 4.01 -33.66
C SER A 228 -26.50 4.75 -33.30
N GLU A 229 -27.41 4.12 -32.55
CA GLU A 229 -28.65 4.72 -32.05
C GLU A 229 -28.36 5.80 -31.00
N VAL A 230 -27.51 5.49 -30.01
CA VAL A 230 -27.12 6.44 -28.94
C VAL A 230 -26.36 7.66 -29.49
N GLY A 231 -25.59 7.47 -30.58
CA GLY A 231 -24.86 8.56 -31.23
C GLY A 231 -25.72 9.57 -32.00
N ASN A 232 -26.99 9.26 -32.28
CA ASN A 232 -27.88 10.13 -33.05
C ASN A 232 -28.77 11.05 -32.16
N ASP A 233 -28.88 10.77 -30.86
CA ASP A 233 -29.74 11.53 -29.92
C ASP A 233 -29.08 12.80 -29.32
N LYS A 234 -27.78 13.02 -29.57
CA LYS A 234 -27.06 14.24 -29.15
C LYS A 234 -26.68 15.08 -30.37
N GLY A 235 -27.41 16.18 -30.58
CA GLY A 235 -27.25 17.08 -31.71
C GLY A 235 -25.79 17.42 -32.07
N ASP A 236 -25.51 17.42 -33.38
CA ASP A 236 -24.35 17.94 -34.12
C ASP A 236 -22.92 17.64 -33.64
N VAL A 237 -22.70 16.80 -32.63
CA VAL A 237 -21.35 16.33 -32.27
C VAL A 237 -21.32 14.80 -32.31
N LYS A 238 -20.82 14.24 -33.42
CA LYS A 238 -20.48 12.81 -33.54
C LYS A 238 -19.31 12.46 -32.62
N THR A 239 -19.57 12.30 -31.33
CA THR A 239 -18.65 11.57 -30.44
C THR A 239 -18.94 10.09 -30.63
N GLY A 240 -18.04 9.35 -31.28
CA GLY A 240 -18.15 7.89 -31.35
C GLY A 240 -18.03 7.30 -29.95
N ILE A 241 -19.15 7.08 -29.27
CA ILE A 241 -19.19 6.40 -27.98
C ILE A 241 -18.88 4.92 -28.26
N LYS A 242 -17.79 4.43 -27.68
CA LYS A 242 -17.38 3.03 -27.77
C LYS A 242 -17.90 2.30 -26.54
N LEU A 243 -18.98 1.55 -26.70
CA LEU A 243 -19.59 0.74 -25.64
C LEU A 243 -18.92 -0.63 -25.58
N TRP A 244 -19.00 -1.27 -24.42
CA TRP A 244 -18.66 -2.67 -24.22
C TRP A 244 -19.95 -3.47 -24.04
N GLY A 245 -19.92 -4.75 -24.42
CA GLY A 245 -21.08 -5.62 -24.35
C GLY A 245 -20.70 -6.96 -23.74
N TYR A 246 -21.57 -7.46 -22.85
CA TYR A 246 -21.39 -8.69 -22.10
C TYR A 246 -22.50 -9.67 -22.49
N GLU A 247 -22.15 -10.64 -23.33
CA GLU A 247 -23.09 -11.59 -23.93
C GLU A 247 -23.36 -12.81 -23.03
N ASN A 248 -24.63 -13.04 -22.68
CA ASN A 248 -25.08 -14.16 -21.84
C ASN A 248 -24.33 -14.29 -20.51
N TRP A 249 -24.03 -13.15 -19.88
CA TRP A 249 -23.38 -13.14 -18.56
C TRP A 249 -24.38 -13.54 -17.48
N PRO A 250 -23.91 -14.10 -16.35
CA PRO A 250 -24.74 -14.26 -15.16
C PRO A 250 -25.16 -12.89 -14.62
N ASP A 251 -26.10 -12.89 -13.69
CA ASP A 251 -26.54 -11.66 -13.03
C ASP A 251 -25.36 -10.91 -12.42
N PHE A 252 -25.30 -9.62 -12.70
CA PHE A 252 -24.33 -8.72 -12.09
C PHE A 252 -24.81 -8.32 -10.69
N PRO A 253 -23.88 -7.93 -9.79
CA PRO A 253 -24.24 -7.29 -8.53
C PRO A 253 -25.22 -6.14 -8.77
N THR A 254 -26.34 -6.11 -8.04
CA THR A 254 -27.45 -5.16 -8.25
C THR A 254 -27.13 -3.71 -7.85
N ASP A 255 -25.88 -3.41 -7.54
CA ASP A 255 -25.47 -2.13 -7.01
C ASP A 255 -25.11 -1.14 -8.12
N VAL A 256 -25.80 -0.01 -8.15
CA VAL A 256 -25.63 1.02 -9.19
C VAL A 256 -24.27 1.71 -9.14
N GLU A 257 -23.55 1.65 -8.01
CA GLU A 257 -22.23 2.23 -7.84
C GLU A 257 -21.10 1.21 -8.10
N ALA A 258 -21.42 -0.03 -8.52
CA ALA A 258 -20.42 -1.03 -8.79
C ALA A 258 -19.50 -0.62 -9.96
N GLU A 259 -18.19 -0.72 -9.74
CA GLU A 259 -17.18 -0.56 -10.78
C GLU A 259 -16.66 -1.92 -11.24
N TYR A 260 -16.41 -2.05 -12.54
CA TYR A 260 -15.99 -3.31 -13.13
C TYR A 260 -14.66 -3.14 -13.86
N VAL A 261 -13.82 -4.18 -13.91
CA VAL A 261 -12.63 -4.23 -14.76
C VAL A 261 -12.71 -5.39 -15.74
N ASP A 262 -12.55 -5.11 -17.03
CA ASP A 262 -12.67 -6.08 -18.12
C ASP A 262 -11.35 -6.83 -18.35
N ILE A 263 -11.41 -8.15 -18.23
CA ILE A 263 -10.25 -9.04 -18.25
C ILE A 263 -10.54 -10.24 -19.15
N ARG A 264 -9.68 -10.46 -20.13
CA ARG A 264 -9.72 -11.66 -20.97
C ARG A 264 -8.64 -12.64 -20.58
N TRP A 265 -9.03 -13.89 -20.40
CA TRP A 265 -8.13 -15.02 -20.26
C TRP A 265 -8.15 -15.89 -21.52
N GLY A 266 -7.17 -15.66 -22.39
CA GLY A 266 -7.12 -16.24 -23.73
C GLY A 266 -6.71 -17.72 -23.78
N PRO A 267 -6.82 -18.36 -24.97
CA PRO A 267 -6.62 -19.79 -25.16
C PRO A 267 -5.23 -20.31 -24.77
N MET A 268 -4.19 -19.49 -24.94
CA MET A 268 -2.80 -19.82 -24.54
C MET A 268 -2.45 -19.31 -23.13
N LYS A 269 -3.44 -19.25 -22.23
CA LYS A 269 -3.33 -18.67 -20.89
C LYS A 269 -2.83 -17.21 -20.84
N GLY A 270 -2.94 -16.49 -21.96
CA GLY A 270 -2.60 -15.08 -22.02
C GLY A 270 -3.65 -14.24 -21.30
N VAL A 271 -3.22 -13.42 -20.34
CA VAL A 271 -4.09 -12.45 -19.65
C VAL A 271 -4.04 -11.13 -20.39
N SER A 272 -5.19 -10.49 -20.61
CA SER A 272 -5.30 -9.14 -21.16
C SER A 272 -6.30 -8.33 -20.35
N VAL A 273 -5.90 -7.15 -19.89
CA VAL A 273 -6.75 -6.25 -19.09
C VAL A 273 -7.13 -5.06 -19.97
N PHE A 274 -8.41 -4.94 -20.30
CA PHE A 274 -8.88 -3.89 -21.21
C PHE A 274 -9.15 -2.58 -20.50
N GLY A 275 -9.52 -2.61 -19.22
CA GLY A 275 -9.72 -1.43 -18.37
C GLY A 275 -11.07 -1.43 -17.65
N PRO A 276 -11.37 -0.35 -16.93
CA PRO A 276 -12.57 -0.26 -16.13
C PRO A 276 -13.81 0.13 -16.95
N CYS A 277 -14.98 -0.30 -16.50
CA CYS A 277 -16.27 0.07 -17.06
C CYS A 277 -17.36 0.14 -15.98
N ARG A 278 -18.49 0.73 -16.35
CA ARG A 278 -19.73 0.75 -15.55
C ARG A 278 -20.87 0.21 -16.39
N LEU A 279 -21.68 -0.68 -15.82
CA LEU A 279 -22.89 -1.16 -16.47
C LEU A 279 -23.91 -0.03 -16.57
N LEU A 280 -24.65 0.01 -17.67
CA LEU A 280 -25.70 1.00 -17.90
C LEU A 280 -27.07 0.57 -17.37
N GLY A 281 -27.18 -0.65 -16.81
CA GLY A 281 -28.46 -1.26 -16.46
C GLY A 281 -29.35 -1.57 -17.67
N GLN A 282 -28.79 -1.53 -18.88
CA GLN A 282 -29.47 -1.82 -20.13
C GLN A 282 -29.10 -3.23 -20.59
N GLN A 283 -30.12 -4.04 -20.89
CA GLN A 283 -29.95 -5.38 -21.45
C GLN A 283 -30.73 -5.48 -22.77
N ALA A 284 -30.07 -5.98 -23.81
CA ALA A 284 -30.66 -6.20 -25.12
C ALA A 284 -30.79 -7.69 -25.44
N SER A 285 -31.85 -8.08 -26.13
CA SER A 285 -31.99 -9.46 -26.63
C SER A 285 -31.23 -9.66 -27.94
N ILE A 286 -30.57 -10.82 -28.07
CA ILE A 286 -29.89 -11.28 -29.29
C ILE A 286 -30.65 -12.50 -29.83
N GLN A 287 -31.04 -12.46 -31.09
CA GLN A 287 -31.58 -13.62 -31.80
C GLN A 287 -30.45 -14.35 -32.52
N TYR A 288 -30.20 -15.61 -32.17
CA TYR A 288 -29.21 -16.44 -32.85
C TYR A 288 -29.83 -17.24 -34.01
N ALA A 289 -28.97 -17.68 -34.93
CA ALA A 289 -29.37 -18.47 -36.11
C ALA A 289 -30.08 -19.80 -35.75
N ASN A 290 -29.79 -20.37 -34.57
CA ASN A 290 -30.44 -21.57 -34.05
C ASN A 290 -31.78 -21.30 -33.35
N SER A 291 -32.34 -20.10 -33.48
CA SER A 291 -33.56 -19.64 -32.80
C SER A 291 -33.45 -19.49 -31.27
N PHE A 292 -32.28 -19.69 -30.68
CA PHE A 292 -32.04 -19.35 -29.28
C PHE A 292 -32.05 -17.83 -29.10
N VAL A 293 -32.49 -17.36 -27.94
CA VAL A 293 -32.49 -15.95 -27.56
C VAL A 293 -31.51 -15.75 -26.43
N GLY A 294 -30.49 -14.93 -26.67
CA GLY A 294 -29.50 -14.53 -25.67
C GLY A 294 -29.71 -13.12 -25.16
N THR A 295 -28.88 -12.75 -24.20
CA THR A 295 -28.83 -11.42 -23.58
C THR A 295 -27.51 -10.72 -23.87
N LEU A 296 -27.55 -9.39 -23.89
CA LEU A 296 -26.39 -8.53 -24.04
C LEU A 296 -26.51 -7.34 -23.08
N ASP A 297 -25.72 -7.38 -22.02
CA ASP A 297 -25.61 -6.27 -21.07
C ASP A 297 -24.62 -5.22 -21.59
N ILE A 298 -24.99 -3.95 -21.46
CA ILE A 298 -24.24 -2.83 -22.04
C ILE A 298 -23.46 -2.10 -20.94
N ALA A 299 -22.19 -1.84 -21.21
CA ALA A 299 -21.31 -1.09 -20.32
C ALA A 299 -20.63 0.07 -21.02
N ASN A 300 -20.37 1.11 -20.23
CA ASN A 300 -19.59 2.27 -20.65
C ASN A 300 -18.16 2.16 -20.10
N PRO A 301 -17.12 2.18 -20.96
CA PRO A 301 -15.74 2.23 -20.51
C PRO A 301 -15.43 3.54 -19.78
N VAL A 302 -14.70 3.45 -18.69
CA VAL A 302 -14.27 4.61 -17.91
C VAL A 302 -12.74 4.67 -17.84
N GLN A 303 -12.19 5.80 -17.38
CA GLN A 303 -10.73 6.02 -17.33
C GLN A 303 -10.16 5.86 -15.91
N THR A 304 -11.01 5.54 -14.93
CA THR A 304 -10.63 5.43 -13.53
C THR A 304 -11.21 4.17 -12.92
N LEU A 305 -10.49 3.57 -11.97
CA LEU A 305 -10.98 2.49 -11.12
C LEU A 305 -10.73 2.91 -9.66
N LEU A 306 -11.75 2.85 -8.81
CA LEU A 306 -11.74 3.36 -7.43
C LEU A 306 -11.30 4.84 -7.33
N GLY A 307 -11.62 5.63 -8.36
CA GLY A 307 -11.23 7.04 -8.45
C GLY A 307 -9.77 7.29 -8.85
N THR A 308 -8.99 6.25 -9.14
CA THR A 308 -7.58 6.37 -9.56
C THR A 308 -7.45 6.17 -11.07
N PRO A 309 -6.59 6.92 -11.79
CA PRO A 309 -6.42 6.76 -13.23
C PRO A 309 -6.03 5.33 -13.64
N PHE A 310 -6.76 4.73 -14.58
CA PHE A 310 -6.51 3.38 -15.09
C PHE A 310 -6.02 3.41 -16.54
N GLY A 311 -4.81 3.92 -16.71
CA GLY A 311 -4.15 4.02 -18.01
C GLY A 311 -3.45 2.74 -18.45
N THR A 312 -2.65 2.84 -19.52
CA THR A 312 -1.86 1.71 -20.06
C THR A 312 -0.91 1.08 -19.04
N LYS A 313 -0.39 1.88 -18.10
CA LYS A 313 0.47 1.36 -17.02
C LYS A 313 -0.30 0.47 -16.04
N ALA A 314 -1.46 0.94 -15.56
CA ALA A 314 -2.36 0.18 -14.70
C ALA A 314 -2.76 -1.18 -15.33
N LYS A 315 -3.13 -1.15 -16.61
CA LYS A 315 -3.45 -2.36 -17.40
C LYS A 315 -2.31 -3.37 -17.36
N ARG A 316 -1.10 -2.94 -17.72
CA ARG A 316 0.08 -3.83 -17.76
C ARG A 316 0.47 -4.35 -16.38
N ALA A 317 0.40 -3.52 -15.35
CA ALA A 317 0.70 -3.93 -13.98
C ALA A 317 -0.27 -5.03 -13.53
N MET A 318 -1.58 -4.81 -13.71
CA MET A 318 -2.60 -5.80 -13.40
C MET A 318 -2.46 -7.07 -14.26
N GLU A 319 -2.17 -6.96 -15.56
CA GLU A 319 -1.90 -8.12 -16.43
C GLU A 319 -0.75 -8.99 -15.90
N MET A 320 0.36 -8.36 -15.48
CA MET A 320 1.52 -9.09 -14.97
C MET A 320 1.21 -9.81 -13.66
N GLN A 321 0.52 -9.13 -12.74
CA GLN A 321 0.11 -9.70 -11.45
C GLN A 321 -0.85 -10.88 -11.67
N LEU A 322 -1.89 -10.67 -12.46
CA LEU A 322 -2.89 -11.71 -12.71
C LEU A 322 -2.30 -12.89 -13.46
N LYS A 323 -1.31 -12.70 -14.35
CA LYS A 323 -0.70 -13.80 -15.11
C LYS A 323 -0.09 -14.88 -14.20
N THR A 324 0.37 -14.54 -13.01
CA THR A 324 1.00 -15.51 -12.09
C THR A 324 -0.03 -16.43 -11.42
N CYS A 325 -1.26 -15.96 -11.22
CA CYS A 325 -2.30 -16.68 -10.47
C CYS A 325 -3.64 -16.83 -11.19
N MET A 326 -3.78 -16.41 -12.45
CA MET A 326 -5.07 -16.43 -13.19
C MET A 326 -5.69 -17.82 -13.27
N GLN A 327 -4.86 -18.87 -13.37
CA GLN A 327 -5.37 -20.24 -13.34
C GLN A 327 -6.04 -20.56 -11.98
N GLU A 328 -5.39 -20.21 -10.86
CA GLU A 328 -5.94 -20.40 -9.52
C GLU A 328 -7.20 -19.55 -9.33
N ILE A 329 -7.20 -18.29 -9.78
CA ILE A 329 -8.40 -17.44 -9.79
C ILE A 329 -9.53 -18.13 -10.55
N TRP A 330 -9.28 -18.62 -11.76
CA TRP A 330 -10.31 -19.27 -12.58
C TRP A 330 -10.87 -20.54 -11.93
N ASP A 331 -9.99 -21.35 -11.35
CA ASP A 331 -10.37 -22.65 -10.76
C ASP A 331 -11.11 -22.49 -9.41
N THR A 332 -10.93 -21.37 -8.71
CA THR A 332 -11.50 -21.14 -7.36
C THR A 332 -12.75 -20.26 -7.32
N THR A 333 -13.08 -19.53 -8.38
CA THR A 333 -14.09 -18.45 -8.36
C THR A 333 -15.38 -18.73 -9.15
N GLY A 334 -15.67 -20.00 -9.53
CA GLY A 334 -17.04 -20.37 -9.91
C GLY A 334 -17.21 -21.57 -10.86
N ASP A 335 -18.47 -21.84 -11.19
CA ASP A 335 -18.97 -23.09 -11.79
C ASP A 335 -19.35 -22.99 -13.29
N GLY A 336 -19.21 -21.82 -13.93
CA GLY A 336 -19.54 -21.63 -15.35
C GLY A 336 -18.43 -22.07 -16.31
N ASP A 337 -18.71 -22.32 -17.58
CA ASP A 337 -17.64 -22.77 -18.49
C ASP A 337 -16.77 -21.62 -19.03
N ASP A 338 -17.33 -20.42 -19.23
CA ASP A 338 -16.70 -19.40 -20.10
C ASP A 338 -16.54 -17.96 -19.55
N VAL A 339 -17.25 -17.60 -18.47
CA VAL A 339 -17.20 -16.26 -17.86
C VAL A 339 -17.23 -16.31 -16.32
N ARG A 340 -16.70 -15.27 -15.66
CA ARG A 340 -16.71 -15.08 -14.20
C ARG A 340 -16.91 -13.62 -13.83
N VAL A 341 -17.72 -13.37 -12.81
CA VAL A 341 -17.80 -12.08 -12.10
C VAL A 341 -17.19 -12.31 -10.72
N VAL A 342 -16.03 -11.71 -10.48
CA VAL A 342 -15.25 -12.00 -9.25
C VAL A 342 -15.01 -10.71 -8.50
N HIS A 343 -15.21 -10.72 -7.18
CA HIS A 343 -14.93 -9.55 -6.36
C HIS A 343 -13.42 -9.26 -6.34
N LEU A 344 -12.99 -8.00 -6.47
CA LEU A 344 -11.56 -7.66 -6.55
C LEU A 344 -10.79 -8.01 -5.27
N ALA A 345 -11.48 -8.07 -4.12
CA ALA A 345 -10.91 -8.57 -2.88
C ALA A 345 -10.48 -10.05 -2.97
N GLU A 346 -11.27 -10.90 -3.64
CA GLU A 346 -10.92 -12.32 -3.82
C GLU A 346 -9.68 -12.48 -4.71
N LEU A 347 -9.56 -11.63 -5.75
CA LEU A 347 -8.33 -11.56 -6.57
C LEU A 347 -7.12 -11.21 -5.71
N ALA A 348 -7.25 -10.21 -4.83
CA ALA A 348 -6.18 -9.80 -3.92
C ALA A 348 -5.82 -10.91 -2.92
N GLU A 349 -6.80 -11.63 -2.34
CA GLU A 349 -6.53 -12.77 -1.44
C GLU A 349 -5.71 -13.86 -2.12
N ILE A 350 -6.03 -14.18 -3.38
CA ILE A 350 -5.31 -15.20 -4.15
C ILE A 350 -3.90 -14.73 -4.49
N LEU A 351 -3.73 -13.45 -4.84
CA LEU A 351 -2.41 -12.84 -5.08
C LEU A 351 -1.53 -12.84 -3.83
N GLU A 352 -2.09 -12.48 -2.67
CA GLU A 352 -1.39 -12.51 -1.37
C GLU A 352 -0.94 -13.94 -1.02
N LYS A 353 -1.81 -14.94 -1.20
CA LYS A 353 -1.46 -16.36 -1.00
C LYS A 353 -0.38 -16.83 -1.96
N ALA A 354 -0.45 -16.43 -3.24
CA ALA A 354 0.54 -16.80 -4.24
C ALA A 354 1.92 -16.18 -3.93
N ALA A 355 1.96 -14.95 -3.42
CA ALA A 355 3.19 -14.30 -2.97
C ALA A 355 3.80 -15.00 -1.75
N GLY A 356 3.00 -15.31 -0.72
CA GLY A 356 3.48 -15.99 0.48
C GLY A 356 4.01 -17.41 0.23
N ARG A 357 3.46 -18.14 -0.76
CA ARG A 357 4.00 -19.45 -1.17
C ARG A 357 5.36 -19.35 -1.86
N ALA A 358 5.65 -18.25 -2.55
CA ALA A 358 6.94 -18.01 -3.19
C ALA A 358 8.03 -17.68 -2.15
N GLU A 359 7.67 -16.99 -1.06
CA GLU A 359 8.59 -16.69 0.05
C GLU A 359 8.91 -17.94 0.89
N ALA A 360 7.94 -18.83 1.11
CA ALA A 360 8.15 -20.06 1.88
C ALA A 360 8.97 -21.14 1.14
N SER A 361 9.16 -21.03 -0.18
CA SER A 361 9.97 -21.98 -0.96
C SER A 361 11.46 -21.66 -0.98
N ASP A 362 11.88 -20.50 -0.47
CA ASP A 362 13.28 -20.06 -0.45
C ASP A 362 14.01 -20.34 0.89
N ASP A 363 13.33 -20.92 1.89
CA ASP A 363 13.91 -21.31 3.20
C ASP A 363 14.44 -22.76 3.23
N VAL A 364 15.55 -23.04 2.55
CA VAL A 364 16.50 -24.11 2.94
C VAL A 364 17.93 -23.70 2.57
N GLU A 365 18.59 -22.93 3.44
CA GLU A 365 20.02 -23.05 3.73
C GLU A 365 20.33 -22.25 5.00
N GLU A 366 20.79 -22.92 6.07
CA GLU A 366 21.14 -22.28 7.34
C GLU A 366 22.28 -21.25 7.14
N PRO A 367 22.19 -20.04 7.73
CA PRO A 367 23.30 -19.11 7.74
C PRO A 367 24.34 -19.52 8.80
N GLY A 368 25.59 -19.67 8.35
CA GLY A 368 26.75 -19.73 9.23
C GLY A 368 26.93 -18.46 10.09
N PRO A 369 27.85 -18.49 11.07
CA PRO A 369 27.83 -17.58 12.21
C PRO A 369 28.00 -16.12 11.81
N VAL A 370 27.20 -15.27 12.47
CA VAL A 370 27.19 -13.81 12.34
C VAL A 370 28.52 -13.23 12.84
N VAL A 371 29.24 -12.53 11.96
CA VAL A 371 30.37 -11.67 12.33
C VAL A 371 29.84 -10.26 12.57
N HIS A 372 30.07 -9.72 13.76
CA HIS A 372 29.68 -8.36 14.15
C HIS A 372 30.53 -7.27 13.45
N PRO A 373 29.95 -6.09 13.21
CA PRO A 373 30.62 -4.99 12.51
C PRO A 373 31.53 -4.21 13.48
N SER A 374 32.76 -4.67 13.66
CA SER A 374 33.81 -3.86 14.31
C SER A 374 35.23 -4.05 13.78
N ASP A 375 35.45 -4.88 12.75
CA ASP A 375 36.80 -5.19 12.23
C ASP A 375 36.97 -4.95 10.72
N LEU A 376 36.63 -3.76 10.24
CA LEU A 376 37.19 -3.27 8.97
C LEU A 376 38.19 -2.15 9.25
N THR A 377 39.38 -2.60 9.62
CA THR A 377 40.61 -1.84 9.56
C THR A 377 40.84 -1.35 8.12
N VAL A 378 41.17 -0.06 8.03
CA VAL A 378 41.79 0.58 6.86
C VAL A 378 43.09 -0.18 6.55
N GLY A 379 43.11 -0.97 5.47
CA GLY A 379 44.31 -1.74 5.11
C GLY A 379 44.17 -2.71 3.94
N GLN A 380 44.25 -2.20 2.72
CA GLN A 380 44.79 -2.82 1.49
C GLN A 380 44.41 -4.26 1.10
N ARG A 381 43.67 -4.37 -0.01
CA ARG A 381 44.10 -5.16 -1.17
C ARG A 381 43.87 -4.36 -2.44
N ASP A 382 44.84 -3.50 -2.77
CA ASP A 382 45.01 -3.01 -4.13
C ASP A 382 45.43 -4.20 -5.00
N SER A 383 44.48 -4.82 -5.70
CA SER A 383 44.81 -5.62 -6.87
C SER A 383 45.39 -4.70 -7.92
N LYS A 384 46.70 -4.85 -8.14
CA LYS A 384 47.52 -4.16 -9.15
C LYS A 384 46.75 -3.87 -10.45
N LEU A 385 46.31 -2.63 -10.61
CA LEU A 385 46.14 -2.03 -11.93
C LEU A 385 47.54 -1.87 -12.55
N PRO A 386 47.72 -2.13 -13.87
CA PRO A 386 48.96 -1.83 -14.53
C PRO A 386 49.26 -0.33 -14.41
N VAL A 387 50.50 -0.02 -14.02
CA VAL A 387 51.02 1.35 -13.93
C VAL A 387 50.75 2.07 -15.25
N GLY A 388 49.85 3.07 -15.22
CA GLY A 388 49.46 3.91 -16.35
C GLY A 388 48.06 3.69 -16.93
N GLY A 389 47.26 2.74 -16.44
CA GLY A 389 45.89 2.50 -16.93
C GLY A 389 44.81 3.30 -16.17
N THR A 390 43.96 4.05 -16.88
CA THR A 390 42.73 4.62 -16.31
C THR A 390 41.72 3.51 -16.02
N PHE A 391 41.07 3.53 -14.85
CA PHE A 391 39.98 2.60 -14.49
C PHE A 391 38.88 2.67 -15.55
N ASN A 392 38.61 1.56 -16.22
CA ASN A 392 37.87 1.56 -17.48
C ASN A 392 36.67 0.60 -17.47
N GLY A 393 35.97 0.50 -18.59
CA GLY A 393 34.72 -0.27 -18.67
C GLY A 393 34.92 -1.76 -18.40
N GLN A 394 36.04 -2.34 -18.79
CA GLN A 394 36.29 -3.77 -18.58
C GLN A 394 36.63 -4.06 -17.11
N ASP A 395 37.39 -3.17 -16.48
CA ASP A 395 37.69 -3.26 -15.04
C ASP A 395 36.39 -3.19 -14.23
N ALA A 396 35.50 -2.27 -14.60
CA ALA A 396 34.19 -2.11 -13.97
C ALA A 396 33.33 -3.38 -14.07
N VAL A 397 33.32 -4.06 -15.22
CA VAL A 397 32.60 -5.34 -15.38
C VAL A 397 33.11 -6.37 -14.37
N GLY A 398 34.44 -6.54 -14.25
CA GLY A 398 35.03 -7.49 -13.30
C GLY A 398 34.71 -7.17 -11.84
N VAL A 399 34.70 -5.88 -11.47
CA VAL A 399 34.30 -5.44 -10.13
C VAL A 399 32.82 -5.75 -9.87
N LEU A 400 31.93 -5.45 -10.81
CA LEU A 400 30.48 -5.69 -10.65
C LEU A 400 30.13 -7.18 -10.61
N GLU A 401 30.89 -8.04 -11.31
CA GLU A 401 30.77 -9.50 -11.18
C GLU A 401 31.09 -9.96 -9.74
N SER A 402 32.10 -9.36 -9.11
CA SER A 402 32.43 -9.62 -7.69
C SER A 402 31.36 -9.10 -6.71
N LEU A 403 30.47 -8.22 -7.16
CA LEU A 403 29.39 -7.61 -6.38
C LEU A 403 28.00 -8.18 -6.73
N SER A 404 27.91 -9.38 -7.33
CA SER A 404 26.66 -9.97 -7.83
C SER A 404 25.51 -10.09 -6.81
N LYS A 405 25.82 -10.07 -5.51
CA LYS A 405 24.85 -9.98 -4.40
C LYS A 405 24.12 -8.62 -4.34
N TYR A 406 24.78 -7.54 -4.77
CA TYR A 406 24.28 -6.16 -4.68
C TYR A 406 23.83 -5.61 -6.02
N VAL A 407 24.38 -6.12 -7.12
CA VAL A 407 24.11 -5.62 -8.47
C VAL A 407 23.94 -6.77 -9.45
N VAL A 408 23.02 -6.63 -10.40
CA VAL A 408 22.76 -7.60 -11.46
C VAL A 408 22.81 -6.93 -12.82
N LEU A 409 23.39 -7.62 -13.80
CA LEU A 409 23.33 -7.18 -15.19
C LEU A 409 21.86 -7.24 -15.66
N HIS A 410 21.35 -6.10 -16.12
CA HIS A 410 19.96 -5.97 -16.56
C HIS A 410 19.79 -6.19 -18.06
N GLU A 411 20.53 -5.46 -18.89
CA GLU A 411 20.34 -5.46 -20.34
C GLU A 411 21.62 -5.05 -21.07
N LYS A 412 21.81 -5.57 -22.28
CA LYS A 412 22.96 -5.23 -23.14
C LYS A 412 22.46 -4.67 -24.46
N ASP A 413 22.97 -3.51 -24.86
CA ASP A 413 22.66 -2.99 -26.20
C ASP A 413 23.13 -3.99 -27.26
N LYS A 414 22.40 -4.11 -28.37
CA LYS A 414 22.71 -5.04 -29.47
C LYS A 414 24.12 -4.86 -30.05
N LYS A 415 24.71 -3.66 -29.93
CA LYS A 415 26.09 -3.38 -30.38
C LYS A 415 27.13 -3.49 -29.25
N ASN A 416 26.72 -3.93 -28.05
CA ASN A 416 27.49 -3.92 -26.81
C ASN A 416 28.12 -2.54 -26.54
N LYS A 417 27.39 -1.47 -26.87
CA LYS A 417 27.84 -0.09 -26.64
C LYS A 417 27.53 0.40 -25.23
N PHE A 418 26.44 -0.09 -24.64
CA PHE A 418 26.11 0.16 -23.23
C PHE A 418 25.60 -1.12 -22.61
N TRP A 419 26.03 -1.38 -21.39
CA TRP A 419 25.51 -2.43 -20.53
C TRP A 419 24.85 -1.76 -19.33
N SER A 420 23.61 -2.13 -19.06
CA SER A 420 22.84 -1.63 -17.92
C SER A 420 22.88 -2.64 -16.78
N TYR A 421 23.02 -2.12 -15.57
CA TYR A 421 23.07 -2.87 -14.33
C TYR A 421 22.00 -2.33 -13.39
N LYS A 422 21.35 -3.23 -12.65
CA LYS A 422 20.38 -2.93 -11.59
C LYS A 422 21.00 -3.22 -10.23
N ILE A 423 20.97 -2.25 -9.35
CA ILE A 423 21.28 -2.48 -7.93
C ILE A 423 20.06 -3.16 -7.30
N ARG A 424 20.29 -4.24 -6.56
CA ARG A 424 19.28 -5.11 -5.95
C ARG A 424 18.66 -4.47 -4.70
N THR A 425 18.10 -3.27 -4.85
CA THR A 425 17.25 -2.63 -3.84
C THR A 425 15.78 -2.81 -4.18
N ARG A 426 14.90 -2.58 -3.20
CA ARG A 426 13.42 -2.62 -3.39
C ARG A 426 12.94 -1.68 -4.51
N ARG A 427 13.70 -0.63 -4.83
CA ARG A 427 13.40 0.37 -5.87
C ARG A 427 14.14 0.15 -7.19
N GLY A 428 15.11 -0.78 -7.26
CA GLY A 428 15.77 -1.22 -8.49
C GLY A 428 16.51 -0.12 -9.25
N ILE A 429 17.58 0.44 -8.68
CA ILE A 429 18.31 1.56 -9.29
C ILE A 429 19.12 1.11 -10.51
N GLU A 430 18.95 1.77 -11.66
CA GLU A 430 19.71 1.47 -12.87
C GLU A 430 20.85 2.45 -13.15
N PHE A 431 21.96 1.87 -13.59
CA PHE A 431 23.05 2.60 -14.19
C PHE A 431 23.63 1.83 -15.38
N ALA A 432 24.17 2.56 -16.36
CA ALA A 432 24.79 1.97 -17.53
C ALA A 432 26.10 2.66 -17.89
N PHE A 433 27.01 1.90 -18.48
CA PHE A 433 28.28 2.41 -19.02
C PHE A 433 28.68 1.61 -20.26
N ASP A 434 29.62 2.14 -21.04
CA ASP A 434 30.22 1.43 -22.17
C ASP A 434 31.35 0.51 -21.64
N PRO A 435 31.21 -0.83 -21.68
CA PRO A 435 32.24 -1.74 -21.19
C PRO A 435 33.53 -1.67 -22.02
N LYS A 436 33.49 -1.10 -23.24
CA LYS A 436 34.65 -1.00 -24.15
C LYS A 436 35.39 0.33 -24.03
N THR A 437 34.95 1.25 -23.17
CA THR A 437 35.70 2.48 -22.90
C THR A 437 37.08 2.14 -22.36
N LYS A 438 38.14 2.81 -22.85
CA LYS A 438 39.53 2.59 -22.45
C LYS A 438 40.16 3.78 -21.72
N ARG A 439 39.45 4.92 -21.67
CA ARG A 439 39.97 6.22 -21.20
C ARG A 439 39.32 6.69 -19.90
N GLY A 440 38.67 5.81 -19.15
CA GLY A 440 37.88 6.15 -17.97
C GLY A 440 36.49 5.54 -17.98
N LEU A 441 35.92 5.33 -16.80
CA LEU A 441 34.57 4.80 -16.61
C LEU A 441 33.55 5.94 -16.55
N TYR A 442 32.74 6.06 -17.60
CA TYR A 442 31.69 7.07 -17.70
C TYR A 442 30.32 6.43 -17.45
N VAL A 443 29.77 6.65 -16.27
CA VAL A 443 28.49 6.07 -15.87
C VAL A 443 27.34 7.01 -16.22
N ARG A 444 26.20 6.41 -16.55
CA ARG A 444 24.90 7.05 -16.72
C ARG A 444 23.97 6.44 -15.70
N VAL A 445 23.30 7.26 -14.90
CA VAL A 445 22.49 6.79 -13.79
C VAL A 445 21.19 7.59 -13.73
N GLU A 446 20.15 6.97 -13.22
CA GLU A 446 18.81 7.58 -13.16
C GLU A 446 18.60 8.54 -11.99
N ARG A 447 19.47 8.48 -10.98
CA ARG A 447 19.39 9.30 -9.76
C ARG A 447 20.58 10.23 -9.63
N GLU A 448 20.37 11.28 -8.85
CA GLU A 448 21.43 12.21 -8.49
C GLU A 448 22.54 11.49 -7.73
N LEU A 449 23.78 11.68 -8.15
CA LEU A 449 24.93 11.04 -7.52
C LEU A 449 25.31 11.75 -6.22
N PRO A 450 25.65 11.00 -5.16
CA PRO A 450 26.24 11.59 -3.97
C PRO A 450 27.62 12.17 -4.25
N ASN A 451 28.05 13.13 -3.44
CA ASN A 451 29.41 13.64 -3.46
C ASN A 451 30.36 12.66 -2.74
N LEU A 452 30.81 11.62 -3.45
CA LEU A 452 31.75 10.61 -2.94
C LEU A 452 33.15 10.78 -3.54
N PRO A 453 34.23 10.50 -2.78
CA PRO A 453 35.59 10.52 -3.32
C PRO A 453 35.75 9.61 -4.55
N GLY A 454 36.31 10.17 -5.63
CA GLY A 454 36.54 9.45 -6.90
C GLY A 454 35.33 9.38 -7.84
N ILE A 455 34.22 10.05 -7.51
CA ILE A 455 33.12 10.36 -8.44
C ILE A 455 33.24 11.82 -8.84
N VAL A 456 33.56 12.07 -10.12
CA VAL A 456 33.83 13.41 -10.65
C VAL A 456 33.00 13.69 -11.90
N ASP A 457 33.07 14.92 -12.43
CA ASP A 457 32.36 15.35 -13.65
C ASP A 457 30.84 15.09 -13.63
N ILE A 458 30.21 15.24 -12.47
CA ILE A 458 28.77 15.01 -12.30
C ILE A 458 28.00 16.06 -13.12
N LYS A 459 27.14 15.57 -14.03
CA LYS A 459 26.30 16.42 -14.90
C LYS A 459 24.89 15.90 -14.93
N HIS A 460 23.94 16.81 -14.84
CA HIS A 460 22.54 16.53 -15.17
C HIS A 460 22.38 16.58 -16.70
N ILE A 461 22.13 15.43 -17.31
CA ILE A 461 22.14 15.27 -18.76
C ILE A 461 20.74 15.16 -19.33
N LEU A 462 19.64 15.36 -18.57
CA LEU A 462 18.27 15.10 -19.03
C LEU A 462 17.92 15.78 -20.37
N ALA A 463 18.36 17.03 -20.55
CA ALA A 463 18.14 17.85 -21.74
C ALA A 463 19.17 17.62 -22.87
N ASP A 464 20.23 16.85 -22.62
CA ASP A 464 21.30 16.64 -23.59
C ASP A 464 20.91 15.61 -24.65
N SER A 465 21.44 15.78 -25.86
CA SER A 465 21.35 14.77 -26.91
C SER A 465 22.11 13.50 -26.51
N LYS A 466 21.37 12.46 -26.12
CA LYS A 466 21.92 11.17 -25.66
C LYS A 466 22.00 10.15 -26.79
N SER A 467 22.93 9.20 -26.62
CA SER A 467 22.98 8.00 -27.45
C SER A 467 21.66 7.25 -27.36
N THR A 468 21.02 6.98 -28.51
CA THR A 468 19.78 6.17 -28.57
C THR A 468 19.95 4.76 -28.01
N ALA A 469 21.21 4.30 -27.85
CA ALA A 469 21.53 3.05 -27.15
C ALA A 469 21.13 3.05 -25.67
N LEU A 470 21.14 4.20 -25.00
CA LEU A 470 20.71 4.29 -23.60
C LEU A 470 19.22 3.97 -23.44
N ASN A 471 18.38 4.42 -24.39
CA ASN A 471 16.95 4.09 -24.42
C ASN A 471 16.66 2.61 -24.65
N ARG A 472 17.66 1.83 -25.11
CA ARG A 472 17.51 0.39 -25.37
C ARG A 472 17.96 -0.48 -24.19
N VAL A 473 18.75 0.06 -23.26
CA VAL A 473 19.34 -0.71 -22.16
C VAL A 473 18.79 -0.33 -20.80
N PHE A 474 18.20 0.85 -20.67
CA PHE A 474 17.42 1.18 -19.48
C PHE A 474 16.00 0.62 -19.61
N SER A 475 15.37 0.22 -18.49
CA SER A 475 13.98 -0.27 -18.48
C SER A 475 12.96 0.74 -18.99
N GLY A 476 13.34 2.02 -19.10
CA GLY A 476 12.46 3.11 -19.50
C GLY A 476 11.57 3.57 -18.34
N GLY A 477 10.61 4.46 -18.63
CA GLY A 477 9.80 5.07 -17.58
C GLY A 477 10.65 6.01 -16.70
N HIS A 478 10.77 5.70 -15.40
CA HIS A 478 11.60 6.43 -14.43
C HIS A 478 13.09 6.01 -14.49
N HIS A 479 13.38 4.81 -14.98
CA HIS A 479 14.73 4.33 -15.22
C HIS A 479 15.20 4.88 -16.57
N ARG A 480 15.85 6.04 -16.55
CA ARG A 480 16.47 6.68 -17.72
C ARG A 480 17.80 7.25 -17.28
N ALA A 481 18.76 7.38 -18.18
CA ALA A 481 19.99 8.10 -17.89
C ALA A 481 19.69 9.59 -17.61
N VAL A 482 19.58 10.00 -16.35
CA VAL A 482 19.29 11.40 -15.94
C VAL A 482 20.58 12.14 -15.64
N TYR A 483 21.54 11.47 -15.01
CA TYR A 483 22.85 12.00 -14.65
C TYR A 483 23.98 11.24 -15.33
N SER A 484 25.12 11.91 -15.49
CA SER A 484 26.39 11.28 -15.83
C SER A 484 27.47 11.64 -14.84
N ALA A 485 28.40 10.73 -14.60
CA ALA A 485 29.62 10.99 -13.85
C ALA A 485 30.78 10.14 -14.40
N THR A 486 31.99 10.55 -14.05
CA THR A 486 33.21 9.76 -14.22
C THR A 486 33.52 9.10 -12.89
N ILE A 487 33.78 7.79 -12.90
CA ILE A 487 34.25 7.03 -11.74
C ILE A 487 35.74 6.72 -11.96
N GLU A 488 36.59 7.21 -11.07
CA GLU A 488 38.04 7.22 -11.28
C GLU A 488 38.75 5.95 -10.80
N THR A 489 38.16 5.22 -9.86
CA THR A 489 38.80 4.05 -9.21
C THR A 489 37.81 2.92 -8.91
N GLU A 490 38.34 1.72 -8.69
CA GLU A 490 37.56 0.58 -8.20
C GLU A 490 36.87 0.89 -6.86
N SER A 491 37.59 1.51 -5.91
CA SER A 491 37.03 1.88 -4.61
C SER A 491 35.85 2.84 -4.75
N ALA A 492 35.91 3.78 -5.70
CA ALA A 492 34.81 4.69 -5.99
C ALA A 492 33.60 3.96 -6.60
N LEU A 493 33.81 2.95 -7.46
CA LEU A 493 32.72 2.12 -8.00
C LEU A 493 32.05 1.28 -6.90
N ARG A 494 32.83 0.72 -5.97
CA ARG A 494 32.30 -0.03 -4.82
C ARG A 494 31.46 0.89 -3.92
N ALA A 495 31.99 2.04 -3.54
CA ALA A 495 31.27 3.04 -2.74
C ALA A 495 30.00 3.55 -3.45
N PHE A 496 30.05 3.71 -4.78
CA PHE A 496 28.87 4.05 -5.59
C PHE A 496 27.77 2.99 -5.48
N VAL A 497 28.11 1.70 -5.63
CA VAL A 497 27.13 0.61 -5.50
C VAL A 497 26.59 0.52 -4.08
N ASP A 498 27.46 0.59 -3.07
CA ASP A 498 27.07 0.49 -1.66
C ASP A 498 26.13 1.63 -1.26
N TYR A 499 26.45 2.87 -1.64
CA TYR A 499 25.59 4.02 -1.37
C TYR A 499 24.17 3.79 -1.88
N TYR A 500 24.04 3.41 -3.16
CA TYR A 500 22.73 3.18 -3.76
C TYR A 500 22.05 1.90 -3.27
N PHE A 501 22.80 0.93 -2.75
CA PHE A 501 22.24 -0.25 -2.12
C PHE A 501 21.62 0.06 -0.75
N THR A 502 22.16 1.04 -0.03
CA THR A 502 21.65 1.49 1.28
C THR A 502 20.48 2.47 1.22
N LEU A 503 20.06 2.91 0.02
CA LEU A 503 18.89 3.75 -0.23
C LEU A 503 17.62 2.93 -0.50
#